data_AF-A0A2S9GG35-F1
#
_entry.id   AF-A0A2S9GG35-F1
#
_cell.length_a   1.000
_cell.length_b   1.000
_cell.length_c   1.000
_cell.angle_alpha   90.00
_cell.angle_beta   90.00
_cell.angle_gamma   90.00
#
_symmetry.space_group_name_H-M   'P 1'
#
loop_
_entity.id
_entity.type
_entity.pdbx_description
1 polymer ?
#
loop_
_entity_poly.entity_id
_entity_poly.type
_entity_poly.pdbx_seq_one_letter_code
_entity_poly.pdbx_strand_id
1 'polypeptide(L)'
;TLFHSIPVEARDGYLKSVHRAAAPGAGFFVLVFAKGAFPPEMGRGPNEVTELELRESVSRYWTIDDIRPALIHTNVPKIPGMPPP
;
A
#
# COMPACT_ATOMS: atom_id res chain seq x y z
N THR A 1 5.10 3.86 -3.38
CA THR A 1 3.68 4.30 -3.44
C THR A 1 3.38 5.09 -2.18
N LEU A 2 2.53 6.12 -2.25
CA LEU A 2 2.29 7.00 -1.10
C LEU A 2 1.57 6.30 0.06
N PHE A 3 0.73 5.29 -0.23
CA PHE A 3 -0.15 4.62 0.73
C PHE A 3 0.57 4.00 1.95
N HIS A 4 1.80 3.52 1.77
CA HIS A 4 2.61 2.93 2.85
C HIS A 4 3.46 3.96 3.60
N SER A 5 3.58 5.19 3.07
CA SER A 5 4.43 6.26 3.64
C SER A 5 3.64 7.30 4.43
N ILE A 6 2.32 7.34 4.29
CA ILE A 6 1.44 8.27 5.04
C ILE A 6 0.94 7.63 6.33
N PRO A 7 0.62 8.43 7.37
CA PRO A 7 -0.06 7.93 8.55
C PRO A 7 -1.36 7.20 8.19
N VAL A 8 -1.71 6.15 8.95
CA VAL A 8 -2.87 5.28 8.66
C VAL A 8 -4.18 6.08 8.66
N GLU A 9 -4.30 6.96 9.64
CA GLU A 9 -5.37 7.94 9.84
C GLU A 9 -5.53 8.92 8.68
N ALA A 10 -4.48 9.14 7.87
CA ALA A 10 -4.55 10.00 6.68
C ALA A 10 -5.02 9.26 5.41
N ARG A 11 -5.16 7.93 5.45
CA ARG A 11 -5.52 7.11 4.26
C ARG A 11 -6.89 7.45 3.69
N ASP A 12 -7.88 7.72 4.55
CA ASP A 12 -9.23 8.07 4.10
C ASP A 12 -9.24 9.38 3.30
N GLY A 13 -8.60 10.43 3.85
CA GLY A 13 -8.46 11.71 3.17
C GLY A 13 -7.67 11.61 1.85
N TYR A 14 -6.65 10.76 1.81
CA TYR A 14 -5.90 10.45 0.59
C TYR A 14 -6.79 9.79 -0.47
N LEU A 15 -7.48 8.70 -0.14
CA LEU A 15 -8.35 7.97 -1.08
C LEU A 15 -9.48 8.86 -1.60
N LYS A 16 -10.11 9.65 -0.72
CA LYS A 16 -11.14 10.63 -1.11
C LYS A 16 -10.61 11.68 -2.08
N SER A 17 -9.39 12.17 -1.86
CA SER A 17 -8.76 13.17 -2.72
C SER A 17 -8.39 12.59 -4.08
N VAL A 18 -7.87 11.37 -4.13
CA VAL A 18 -7.57 10.65 -5.38
C VAL A 18 -8.84 10.41 -6.18
N HIS A 19 -9.92 9.93 -5.54
CA HIS A 19 -11.21 9.72 -6.19
C HIS A 19 -11.79 11.03 -6.76
N ARG A 20 -11.77 12.13 -5.99
CA ARG A 20 -12.25 13.44 -6.47
C ARG A 20 -11.46 13.96 -7.67
N ALA A 21 -10.16 13.67 -7.74
CA ALA A 21 -9.30 14.12 -8.84
C ALA A 21 -9.40 13.23 -10.09
N ALA A 22 -10.04 12.07 -9.99
CA ALA A 22 -10.12 11.10 -11.08
C ALA A 22 -11.19 11.48 -12.12
N ALA A 23 -10.87 11.29 -13.40
CA ALA A 23 -11.86 11.39 -14.47
C ALA A 23 -12.85 10.21 -14.42
N PRO A 24 -14.09 10.37 -14.92
CA PRO A 24 -15.01 9.25 -15.08
C PRO A 24 -14.37 8.09 -15.85
N GLY A 25 -14.47 6.87 -15.32
CA GLY A 25 -13.86 5.68 -15.92
C GLY A 25 -12.36 5.48 -15.66
N ALA A 26 -11.74 6.32 -14.83
CA ALA A 26 -10.34 6.11 -14.44
C ALA A 26 -10.15 4.80 -13.64
N GLY A 27 -9.02 4.14 -13.87
CA GLY A 27 -8.57 3.01 -13.05
C GLY A 27 -7.68 3.48 -11.91
N PHE A 28 -7.89 2.95 -10.70
CA PHE A 28 -7.02 3.20 -9.55
C PHE A 28 -6.20 1.95 -9.22
N PHE A 29 -4.90 2.03 -9.46
CA PHE A 29 -3.95 0.95 -9.20
C PHE A 29 -3.05 1.34 -8.03
N VAL A 30 -3.05 0.53 -6.97
CA VAL A 30 -2.22 0.76 -5.78
C VAL A 30 -1.45 -0.50 -5.41
N LEU A 31 -0.15 -0.34 -5.17
CA LEU A 31 0.72 -1.37 -4.63
C LEU A 31 1.02 -1.03 -3.16
N VAL A 32 0.78 -2.00 -2.28
CA VAL A 32 0.95 -1.88 -0.82
C VAL A 32 1.84 -3.00 -0.30
N PHE A 33 2.43 -2.80 0.88
CA PHE A 33 3.11 -3.88 1.58
C PHE A 33 2.10 -4.65 2.42
N ALA A 34 2.03 -5.96 2.19
CA ALA A 34 1.20 -6.85 2.98
C ALA A 34 1.71 -6.92 4.42
N LYS A 35 0.83 -7.23 5.36
CA LYS A 35 1.23 -7.50 6.75
C LYS A 35 2.23 -8.65 6.83
N GLY A 36 3.36 -8.43 7.50
CA GLY A 36 4.48 -9.37 7.55
C GLY A 36 5.37 -9.37 6.30
N ALA A 37 5.29 -8.34 5.45
CA ALA A 37 6.21 -8.19 4.33
C ALA A 37 7.63 -7.80 4.78
N PHE A 38 7.77 -7.27 6.00
CA PHE A 38 9.07 -6.92 6.58
C PHE A 38 9.37 -7.71 7.87
N PRO A 39 10.65 -7.94 8.19
CA PRO A 39 11.04 -8.56 9.45
C PRO A 39 10.62 -7.72 10.66
N PRO A 40 10.17 -8.32 11.78
CA PRO A 40 9.74 -7.60 12.98
C PRO A 40 10.82 -6.68 13.58
N GLU A 41 12.09 -7.01 13.41
CA GLU A 41 13.25 -6.24 13.87
C GLU A 41 13.50 -4.96 13.04
N MET A 42 12.86 -4.82 11.87
CA MET A 42 12.94 -3.62 11.04
C MET A 42 12.10 -2.49 11.66
N GLY A 43 12.66 -1.81 12.67
CA GLY A 43 12.08 -0.71 13.46
C GLY A 43 10.84 0.02 12.89
N ARG A 44 10.99 1.28 12.44
CA ARG A 44 9.86 2.03 11.85
C ARG A 44 9.80 1.76 10.34
N GLY A 45 9.21 0.63 9.96
CA GLY A 45 8.99 0.24 8.57
C GLY A 45 7.80 0.93 7.90
N PRO A 46 7.52 0.59 6.62
CA PRO A 46 6.31 1.02 5.93
C PRO A 46 5.04 0.62 6.68
N ASN A 47 3.96 1.39 6.51
CA ASN A 47 2.66 1.00 7.04
C ASN A 47 2.10 -0.17 6.23
N GLU A 48 2.31 -1.39 6.75
CA GLU A 48 1.74 -2.60 6.20
C GLU A 48 0.21 -2.59 6.28
N VAL A 49 -0.43 -3.47 5.50
CA VAL A 49 -1.89 -3.59 5.47
C VAL A 49 -2.30 -5.03 5.20
N THR A 50 -3.35 -5.48 5.85
CA THR A 50 -4.02 -6.75 5.50
C THR A 50 -4.90 -6.57 4.27
N GLU A 51 -5.26 -7.67 3.61
CA GLU A 51 -6.22 -7.61 2.50
C GLU A 51 -7.56 -7.00 2.95
N LEU A 52 -8.04 -7.38 4.14
CA LEU A 52 -9.31 -6.90 4.68
C LEU A 52 -9.27 -5.38 4.89
N GLU A 53 -8.24 -4.85 5.57
CA GLU A 53 -8.10 -3.40 5.81
C GLU A 53 -7.99 -2.63 4.48
N LEU A 54 -7.28 -3.18 3.49
CA LEU A 54 -7.19 -2.58 2.16
C LEU A 54 -8.56 -2.53 1.48
N ARG A 55 -9.28 -3.65 1.49
CA ARG A 55 -10.62 -3.78 0.90
C ARG A 55 -11.61 -2.82 1.56
N GLU A 56 -11.66 -2.78 2.89
CA GLU A 56 -12.54 -1.90 3.67
C GLU A 56 -12.24 -0.41 3.47
N SER A 57 -10.97 -0.04 3.25
CA SER A 57 -10.58 1.35 3.02
C SER A 57 -10.91 1.80 1.59
N VAL A 58 -10.53 0.99 0.60
CA VAL A 58 -10.63 1.36 -0.82
C VAL A 58 -12.08 1.29 -1.33
N SER A 59 -12.86 0.29 -0.89
CA SER A 59 -14.25 0.08 -1.33
C SER A 59 -15.21 1.22 -0.98
N ARG A 60 -14.82 2.11 -0.06
CA ARG A 60 -15.58 3.32 0.28
C ARG A 60 -15.66 4.33 -0.87
N TYR A 61 -14.68 4.30 -1.78
CA TYR A 61 -14.54 5.28 -2.86
C TYR A 61 -14.45 4.64 -4.24
N TRP A 62 -13.99 3.39 -4.34
CA TRP A 62 -13.73 2.71 -5.60
C TRP A 62 -14.39 1.33 -5.63
N THR A 63 -14.90 0.91 -6.78
CA THR A 63 -15.21 -0.50 -7.02
C THR A 63 -13.91 -1.28 -7.14
N ILE A 64 -13.81 -2.41 -6.44
CA ILE A 64 -12.61 -3.23 -6.45
C ILE A 64 -12.79 -4.36 -7.47
N ASP A 65 -11.98 -4.34 -8.52
CA ASP A 65 -11.94 -5.40 -9.53
C ASP A 65 -11.13 -6.61 -9.04
N ASP A 66 -9.96 -6.40 -8.45
CA ASP A 66 -9.05 -7.46 -8.00
C ASP A 66 -8.15 -7.00 -6.84
N ILE A 67 -7.80 -7.92 -5.95
CA ILE A 67 -6.71 -7.78 -4.97
C ILE A 67 -5.93 -9.08 -4.98
N ARG A 68 -4.64 -9.00 -5.31
CA ARG A 68 -3.79 -10.17 -5.46
C ARG A 68 -2.36 -9.90 -4.99
N PRO A 69 -1.62 -10.96 -4.60
CA PRO A 69 -0.19 -10.85 -4.36
C PRO A 69 0.56 -10.29 -5.57
N ALA A 70 1.55 -9.44 -5.30
CA ALA A 70 2.44 -8.87 -6.31
C ALA A 70 3.85 -8.71 -5.73
N LEU A 71 4.85 -8.79 -6.61
CA LEU A 71 6.25 -8.56 -6.27
C LEU A 71 6.69 -7.17 -6.74
N ILE A 72 7.47 -6.48 -5.91
CA ILE A 72 8.13 -5.23 -6.29
C ILE A 72 9.61 -5.49 -6.50
N HIS A 73 10.10 -5.19 -7.70
CA HIS A 73 11.54 -5.17 -7.95
C HIS A 73 12.07 -3.81 -7.50
N THR A 74 12.88 -3.81 -6.45
CA THR A 74 13.50 -2.59 -5.91
C THR A 74 15.01 -2.69 -5.98
N ASN A 75 15.65 -1.55 -6.22
CA ASN A 75 17.10 -1.44 -6.04
C ASN A 75 17.37 -1.13 -4.57
N VAL A 76 17.18 -2.12 -3.70
CA VAL A 76 17.46 -1.95 -2.27
C VAL A 76 18.96 -1.79 -2.07
N PRO A 77 19.42 -0.73 -1.38
CA PRO A 77 20.81 -0.65 -0.96
C PRO A 77 21.17 -1.93 -0.19
N LYS A 78 22.37 -2.47 -0.42
CA LYS A 78 22.87 -3.60 0.38
C LYS A 78 23.10 -3.09 1.81
N ILE A 79 22.10 -3.25 2.66
CA ILE A 79 22.19 -2.96 4.09
C ILE A 79 22.88 -4.18 4.75
N PRO A 80 24.03 -4.00 5.42
CA PRO A 80 24.67 -5.10 6.13
C PRO A 80 23.70 -5.73 7.14
N GLY A 81 23.51 -7.05 7.06
CA GLY A 81 22.66 -7.82 7.98
C GLY A 81 21.23 -8.12 7.50
N MET A 82 20.80 -7.62 6.34
CA MET A 82 19.49 -7.96 5.77
C MET A 82 19.62 -9.12 4.77
N PRO A 83 18.73 -10.14 4.79
CA PRO A 83 18.78 -11.23 3.81
C PRO A 83 18.59 -10.69 2.38
N PRO A 84 19.12 -11.39 1.36
CA PRO A 84 18.89 -11.01 -0.04
C PRO A 84 17.38 -11.02 -0.34
N PRO A 85 16.92 -10.13 -1.24
CA PRO A 85 15.53 -10.08 -1.67
C PRO A 85 15.08 -11.37 -2.37
#